data_AF-A0A7X5KRP8-F1
#
_entry.id   AF-A0A7X5KRP8-F1
#
_cell.length_a   1.000
_cell.length_b   1.000
_cell.length_c   1.000
_cell.angle_alpha   90.00
_cell.angle_beta   90.00
_cell.angle_gamma   90.00
#
_symmetry.space_group_name_H-M   'P 1'
#
loop_
_entity.id
_entity.type
_entity.pdbx_description
1 polymer ?
#
loop_
_entity_poly.entity_id
_entity_poly.type
_entity_poly.pdbx_seq_one_letter_code
_entity_poly.pdbx_strand_id
1 'polypeptide(L)'
;MAVFRINKTRDYTVMSNYHLKDTRLSLKSKGLLSMMLSLPEEWNYTTRGLAAICKEGVDSIGTALKELERSGYIQRNRVRDEKGKITDTEYIIFEKPQETPNTESQDTAKPYTENPYMDKPNTEAPGTENTAQLNTNISNTQELNTDIISISPKAIIRKCGAVT
;
A
#
# COMPACT_ATOMS: atom_id res chain seq x y z
N MET A 1 12.26 -51.06 7.68
CA MET A 1 12.90 -49.90 7.03
C MET A 1 12.02 -48.68 7.26
N ALA A 2 12.59 -47.56 7.71
CA ALA A 2 11.86 -46.31 7.89
C ALA A 2 12.04 -45.42 6.65
N VAL A 3 10.95 -44.83 6.15
CA VAL A 3 11.00 -43.86 5.05
C VAL A 3 10.89 -42.46 5.66
N PHE A 4 11.93 -41.65 5.52
CA PHE A 4 11.91 -40.26 5.95
C PHE A 4 11.30 -39.39 4.83
N ARG A 5 10.12 -38.82 5.07
CA ARG A 5 9.44 -37.93 4.11
C ARG A 5 9.49 -36.51 4.65
N ILE A 6 10.20 -35.63 3.96
CA ILE A 6 10.20 -34.20 4.25
C ILE A 6 9.21 -33.55 3.28
N ASN A 7 8.09 -33.06 3.81
CA ASN A 7 7.15 -32.25 3.05
C ASN A 7 7.64 -30.79 3.09
N LYS A 8 8.33 -30.34 2.04
CA LYS A 8 8.76 -28.94 1.89
C LYS A 8 7.77 -28.21 1.00
N THR A 9 7.15 -27.15 1.51
CA THR A 9 6.43 -26.16 0.69
C THR A 9 7.47 -25.41 -0.15
N ARG A 10 7.29 -25.38 -1.48
CA ARG A 10 8.24 -24.76 -2.42
C ARG A 10 7.84 -23.34 -2.84
N ASP A 11 6.65 -22.90 -2.45
CA ASP A 11 6.07 -21.62 -2.86
C ASP A 11 6.21 -20.60 -1.74
N TYR A 12 7.41 -20.06 -1.58
CA TYR A 12 7.71 -18.99 -0.62
C TYR A 12 8.35 -17.80 -1.33
N THR A 13 8.06 -16.60 -0.82
CA THR A 13 8.67 -15.36 -1.33
C THR A 13 9.79 -14.93 -0.39
N VAL A 14 11.00 -14.80 -0.91
CA VAL A 14 12.11 -14.14 -0.23
C VAL A 14 12.10 -12.69 -0.66
N MET A 15 11.93 -11.78 0.30
CA MET A 15 11.88 -10.34 0.07
C MET A 15 12.66 -9.61 1.16
N SER A 16 13.10 -8.39 0.88
CA SER A 16 13.79 -7.58 1.88
C SER A 16 12.89 -7.18 3.07
N ASN A 17 13.47 -7.02 4.26
CA ASN A 17 12.72 -6.66 5.47
C ASN A 17 12.49 -5.15 5.65
N TYR A 18 12.87 -4.31 4.67
CA TYR A 18 12.82 -2.85 4.82
C TYR A 18 11.40 -2.34 5.10
N HIS A 19 10.42 -2.68 4.26
CA HIS A 19 9.03 -2.24 4.46
C HIS A 19 8.39 -2.86 5.71
N LEU A 20 8.77 -4.08 6.07
CA LEU A 20 8.27 -4.73 7.29
C LEU A 20 8.72 -3.98 8.54
N LYS A 21 9.92 -3.38 8.52
CA LYS A 21 10.48 -2.60 9.63
C LYS A 21 10.14 -1.11 9.58
N ASP A 22 9.64 -0.59 8.46
CA ASP A 22 9.25 0.82 8.33
C ASP A 22 8.05 1.14 9.22
N THR A 23 8.22 2.04 10.18
CA THR A 23 7.17 2.44 11.14
C THR A 23 6.17 3.44 10.54
N ARG A 24 6.48 4.02 9.38
CA ARG A 24 5.59 4.96 8.67
C ARG A 24 4.46 4.25 7.93
N LEU A 25 4.58 2.94 7.71
CA LEU A 25 3.60 2.15 6.97
C LEU A 25 2.60 1.47 7.89
N SER A 26 1.32 1.57 7.53
CA SER A 26 0.26 0.73 8.08
C SER A 26 0.50 -0.76 7.77
N LEU A 27 -0.03 -1.65 8.62
CA LEU A 27 0.03 -3.10 8.37
C LEU A 27 -0.62 -3.50 7.03
N LYS A 28 -1.66 -2.77 6.62
CA LYS A 28 -2.30 -2.94 5.32
C LYS A 28 -1.32 -2.68 4.18
N SER A 29 -0.58 -1.58 4.22
CA SER A 29 0.41 -1.24 3.20
C SER A 29 1.61 -2.17 3.22
N LYS A 30 2.05 -2.64 4.40
CA LYS A 30 3.07 -3.69 4.51
C LYS A 30 2.62 -4.99 3.85
N GLY A 31 1.40 -5.43 4.15
CA GLY A 31 0.80 -6.63 3.54
C GLY A 31 0.66 -6.49 2.03
N LEU A 32 0.14 -5.35 1.56
CA LEU A 32 -0.03 -5.09 0.13
C LEU A 32 1.31 -5.08 -0.62
N LEU A 33 2.34 -4.40 -0.10
CA LEU A 33 3.65 -4.38 -0.74
C LEU A 33 4.27 -5.79 -0.78
N SER A 34 4.14 -6.55 0.31
CA SER A 34 4.63 -7.95 0.37
C SER A 34 3.94 -8.82 -0.68
N MET A 35 2.62 -8.66 -0.84
CA MET A 35 1.86 -9.35 -1.89
C MET A 35 2.31 -8.90 -3.28
N MET A 36 2.50 -7.60 -3.51
CA MET A 36 2.95 -7.10 -4.82
C MET A 36 4.35 -7.64 -5.19
N LEU A 37 5.24 -7.81 -4.21
CA LEU A 37 6.57 -8.39 -4.42
C LEU A 37 6.54 -9.90 -4.71
N SER A 38 5.52 -10.63 -4.25
CA SER A 38 5.38 -12.08 -4.50
C SER A 38 4.75 -12.44 -5.84
N LEU A 39 4.06 -11.49 -6.48
CA LEU A 39 3.36 -11.70 -7.74
C LEU A 39 4.31 -11.64 -8.96
N PRO A 40 3.98 -12.32 -10.08
CA PRO A 40 4.76 -12.25 -11.32
C PRO A 40 4.68 -10.88 -11.98
N GLU A 41 5.63 -10.56 -12.86
CA GLU A 41 5.72 -9.24 -13.50
C GLU A 41 4.50 -8.91 -14.38
N GLU A 42 3.91 -9.91 -15.01
CA GLU A 42 2.76 -9.79 -15.93
C GLU A 42 1.40 -9.68 -15.22
N TRP A 43 1.39 -9.65 -13.89
CA TRP A 43 0.16 -9.55 -13.13
C TRP A 43 -0.56 -8.20 -13.34
N ASN A 44 -1.88 -8.18 -13.15
CA ASN A 44 -2.67 -6.96 -13.22
C ASN A 44 -2.54 -6.15 -11.91
N TYR A 45 -1.64 -5.16 -11.91
CA TYR A 45 -1.39 -4.26 -10.77
C TYR A 45 -2.36 -3.07 -10.67
N THR A 46 -3.46 -3.05 -11.42
CA THR A 46 -4.50 -2.04 -11.17
C THR A 46 -5.05 -2.21 -9.75
N THR A 47 -5.61 -1.14 -9.20
CA THR A 47 -6.32 -1.20 -7.90
C THR A 47 -7.40 -2.28 -7.89
N ARG A 48 -8.10 -2.49 -9.01
CA ARG A 48 -9.12 -3.55 -9.13
C ARG A 48 -8.50 -4.94 -9.22
N GLY A 49 -7.42 -5.11 -9.98
CA GLY A 49 -6.71 -6.38 -10.09
C GLY A 49 -6.14 -6.84 -8.75
N LEU A 50 -5.56 -5.93 -7.98
CA LEU A 50 -5.08 -6.20 -6.61
C LEU A 50 -6.23 -6.48 -5.64
N ALA A 51 -7.34 -5.74 -5.74
CA ALA A 51 -8.51 -6.00 -4.90
C ALA A 51 -9.17 -7.36 -5.19
N ALA A 52 -9.05 -7.89 -6.42
CA ALA A 52 -9.64 -9.17 -6.79
C ALA A 52 -8.99 -10.38 -6.10
N ILE A 53 -7.76 -10.24 -5.60
CA ILE A 53 -7.01 -11.30 -4.89
C ILE A 53 -6.87 -11.05 -3.39
N CYS A 54 -7.35 -9.90 -2.91
CA CYS A 54 -7.30 -9.50 -1.52
C CYS A 54 -8.70 -9.58 -0.91
N LYS A 55 -8.79 -9.71 0.42
CA LYS A 55 -10.10 -9.60 1.11
C LYS A 55 -10.57 -8.15 1.17
N GLU A 56 -9.62 -7.23 1.11
CA GLU A 56 -9.79 -5.80 1.13
C GLU A 56 -10.46 -5.28 -0.14
N GLY A 57 -11.42 -4.37 0.01
CA GLY A 57 -12.07 -3.70 -1.11
C GLY A 57 -11.18 -2.70 -1.85
N VAL A 58 -11.65 -2.26 -3.02
CA VAL A 58 -10.95 -1.34 -3.94
C VAL A 58 -10.48 -0.06 -3.24
N ASP A 59 -11.31 0.53 -2.38
CA ASP A 59 -10.94 1.76 -1.65
C ASP A 59 -9.81 1.51 -0.65
N SER A 60 -9.86 0.37 0.05
CA SER A 60 -8.83 -0.03 1.00
C SER A 60 -7.48 -0.25 0.29
N ILE A 61 -7.49 -0.92 -0.86
CA ILE A 61 -6.29 -1.07 -1.71
C ILE A 61 -5.81 0.29 -2.23
N GLY A 62 -6.73 1.15 -2.68
CA GLY A 62 -6.40 2.48 -3.19
C GLY A 62 -5.73 3.37 -2.14
N THR A 63 -6.20 3.33 -0.89
CA THR A 63 -5.57 4.06 0.22
C THR A 63 -4.18 3.54 0.55
N ALA A 64 -3.97 2.22 0.53
CA ALA A 64 -2.67 1.60 0.73
C ALA A 64 -1.67 1.97 -0.38
N LEU A 65 -2.09 1.93 -1.66
CA LEU A 65 -1.24 2.36 -2.78
C LEU A 65 -0.79 3.82 -2.62
N LYS A 66 -1.69 4.73 -2.21
CA LYS A 66 -1.34 6.14 -1.94
C LYS A 66 -0.35 6.29 -0.78
N GLU A 67 -0.45 5.46 0.26
CA GLU A 67 0.51 5.44 1.36
C GLU A 67 1.89 4.95 0.91
N LEU A 68 1.93 3.91 0.09
CA LEU A 68 3.16 3.36 -0.48
C LEU A 68 3.85 4.34 -1.44
N GLU A 69 3.08 5.08 -2.24
CA GLU A 69 3.58 6.16 -3.10
C GLU A 69 4.20 7.29 -2.28
N ARG A 70 3.48 7.79 -1.27
CA ARG A 70 3.99 8.85 -0.37
C ARG A 70 5.23 8.43 0.40
N SER A 71 5.35 7.14 0.73
CA SER A 71 6.47 6.59 1.49
C SER A 71 7.67 6.20 0.60
N GLY A 72 7.55 6.36 -0.72
CA GLY A 72 8.63 6.13 -1.70
C GLY A 72 8.80 4.68 -2.16
N TYR A 73 7.88 3.78 -1.82
CA TYR A 73 7.96 2.36 -2.23
C TYR A 73 7.34 2.12 -3.62
N ILE A 74 6.49 3.03 -4.08
CA ILE A 74 5.83 2.94 -5.38
C ILE A 74 5.98 4.26 -6.11
N GLN A 75 6.28 4.19 -7.41
CA GLN A 75 6.12 5.29 -8.34
C GLN A 75 5.04 4.94 -9.37
N ARG A 76 4.14 5.88 -9.63
CA ARG A 76 3.05 5.72 -10.60
C ARG A 76 3.29 6.60 -11.82
N ASN A 77 3.44 5.98 -12.98
CA ASN A 77 3.50 6.66 -14.27
C ASN A 77 2.16 6.50 -14.99
N ARG A 78 1.53 7.61 -15.38
CA ARG A 78 0.24 7.58 -16.10
C ARG A 78 0.47 8.04 -17.53
N VAL A 79 0.15 7.19 -18.49
CA VAL A 79 0.15 7.55 -19.90
C VAL A 79 -1.20 8.13 -20.25
N ARG A 80 -1.21 9.27 -20.92
CA ARG A 80 -2.42 9.94 -21.41
C ARG A 80 -2.42 9.95 -22.93
N ASP A 81 -3.60 9.81 -23.53
CA ASP A 81 -3.78 10.05 -24.96
C ASP A 81 -3.79 11.55 -25.29
N GLU A 82 -3.84 11.87 -26.57
CA GLU A 82 -3.95 13.24 -27.10
C GLU A 82 -5.20 13.98 -26.61
N LYS A 83 -6.22 13.26 -26.10
CA LYS A 83 -7.46 13.79 -25.55
C LYS A 83 -7.40 13.96 -24.02
N GLY A 84 -6.25 13.67 -23.40
CA GLY A 84 -6.02 13.78 -21.96
C GLY A 84 -6.58 12.62 -21.13
N LYS A 85 -7.16 11.59 -21.75
CA LYS A 85 -7.64 10.39 -21.06
C LYS A 85 -6.46 9.50 -20.69
N ILE A 86 -6.46 8.97 -19.47
CA ILE A 86 -5.47 7.98 -19.07
C ILE A 86 -5.70 6.69 -19.86
N THR A 87 -4.71 6.29 -20.64
CA THR A 87 -4.71 5.06 -21.44
C THR A 87 -3.99 3.92 -20.74
N ASP A 88 -2.92 4.24 -19.99
CA ASP A 88 -2.10 3.24 -19.32
C ASP A 88 -1.63 3.76 -17.95
N THR A 89 -1.38 2.85 -17.02
CA THR A 89 -0.78 3.14 -15.73
C THR A 89 0.28 2.10 -15.41
N GLU A 90 1.51 2.57 -15.26
CA GLU A 90 2.67 1.76 -14.92
C GLU A 90 3.08 2.04 -13.47
N TYR A 91 3.40 0.98 -12.74
CA TYR A 91 3.87 1.03 -11.37
C TYR A 91 5.31 0.53 -11.30
N ILE A 92 6.19 1.34 -10.72
CA ILE A 92 7.54 0.90 -10.37
C ILE A 92 7.55 0.64 -8.87
N ILE A 93 7.91 -0.57 -8.47
CA ILE A 93 7.88 -1.01 -7.08
C ILE A 93 9.31 -1.22 -6.60
N PHE A 94 9.59 -0.67 -5.42
CA PHE A 94 10.90 -0.72 -4.80
C PHE A 94 10.84 -1.49 -3.48
N GLU A 95 11.87 -2.30 -3.20
CA GLU A 95 12.00 -2.93 -1.87
C GLU A 95 12.46 -1.95 -0.79
N LYS A 96 13.10 -0.84 -1.19
CA LYS A 96 13.55 0.24 -0.32
C LYS A 96 12.92 1.55 -0.78
N PRO A 97 12.54 2.43 0.16
CA PRO A 97 11.92 3.69 -0.20
C PRO A 97 12.91 4.53 -1.02
N GLN A 98 12.45 5.06 -2.14
CA GLN A 98 13.18 6.05 -2.92
C GLN A 98 12.90 7.45 -2.35
N GLU A 99 13.89 8.33 -2.44
CA GLU A 99 13.65 9.76 -2.22
C GLU A 99 12.75 10.26 -3.35
N THR A 100 11.46 10.35 -3.08
CA THR A 100 10.52 10.93 -4.03
C THR A 100 10.69 12.45 -3.98
N PRO A 101 10.93 13.13 -5.11
CA PRO A 101 10.73 14.57 -5.16
C PRO A 101 9.26 14.78 -4.80
N ASN A 102 8.98 15.53 -3.73
CA ASN A 102 7.65 15.82 -3.22
C ASN A 102 6.70 16.14 -4.38
N THR A 103 5.97 15.13 -4.87
CA THR A 103 4.87 15.30 -5.82
C THR A 103 3.59 15.42 -5.02
N GLU A 104 3.63 16.26 -3.98
CA GLU A 104 2.43 16.91 -3.52
C GLU A 104 2.17 18.02 -4.54
N SER A 105 1.06 17.93 -5.28
CA SER A 105 0.57 18.90 -6.28
C SER A 105 0.80 18.53 -7.74
N GLN A 106 0.03 17.57 -8.27
CA GLN A 106 -0.66 17.80 -9.55
C GLN A 106 -2.06 17.16 -9.52
N ASP A 107 -3.07 17.99 -9.79
CA ASP A 107 -4.50 17.71 -9.88
C ASP A 107 -5.26 17.38 -8.60
N THR A 108 -5.47 18.40 -7.78
CA THR A 108 -6.80 18.64 -7.21
C THR A 108 -7.13 20.12 -7.35
N ALA A 109 -7.53 20.52 -8.55
CA ALA A 109 -8.37 21.71 -8.68
C ALA A 109 -9.65 21.43 -7.88
N LYS A 110 -9.68 21.90 -6.64
CA LYS A 110 -10.89 21.96 -5.82
C LYS A 110 -11.89 22.83 -6.60
N PRO A 111 -13.07 22.34 -6.99
CA PRO A 111 -14.16 23.26 -7.31
C PRO A 111 -14.45 24.00 -6.01
N TYR A 112 -14.34 25.32 -6.03
CA TYR A 112 -14.95 26.16 -5.01
C TYR A 112 -16.47 25.96 -5.14
N THR A 113 -17.01 24.99 -4.39
CA THR A 113 -18.46 24.92 -4.17
C THR A 113 -18.76 25.94 -3.08
N GLU A 114 -19.28 27.08 -3.52
CA GLU A 114 -20.01 28.03 -2.71
C GLU A 114 -21.03 27.29 -1.85
N ASN A 115 -20.89 27.36 -0.52
CA ASN A 115 -21.85 26.81 0.43
C ASN A 115 -23.16 27.62 0.32
N PRO A 116 -24.30 27.02 -0.06
CA PRO A 116 -25.59 27.66 0.16
C PRO A 116 -25.88 27.62 1.66
N TYR A 117 -26.12 28.79 2.24
CA TYR A 117 -26.58 28.97 3.62
C TYR A 117 -27.90 28.19 3.80
N MET A 118 -27.92 27.16 4.63
CA MET A 118 -29.14 26.50 5.09
C MET A 118 -29.31 26.70 6.58
N ASP A 119 -30.45 27.29 6.92
CA ASP A 119 -30.89 27.63 8.27
C ASP A 119 -30.91 26.44 9.22
N LYS A 120 -30.56 26.73 10.48
CA LYS A 120 -30.66 25.81 11.63
C LYS A 120 -32.13 25.47 11.91
N PRO A 121 -32.44 24.21 12.25
CA PRO A 121 -33.48 23.93 13.22
C PRO A 121 -32.87 23.37 14.50
N ASN A 122 -33.19 24.01 15.62
CA ASN A 122 -32.87 23.57 16.96
C ASN A 122 -33.72 22.34 17.30
N THR A 123 -33.16 21.24 17.79
CA THR A 123 -33.88 20.29 18.66
C THR A 123 -32.91 19.51 19.55
N GLU A 124 -33.36 19.33 20.78
CA GLU A 124 -32.73 18.93 22.04
C GLU A 124 -31.95 17.59 22.05
N ALA A 125 -30.92 17.55 22.91
CA ALA A 125 -30.24 16.32 23.39
C ALA A 125 -31.18 15.53 24.34
N PRO A 126 -31.06 14.20 24.49
CA PRO A 126 -30.01 13.57 25.33
C PRO A 126 -29.60 12.16 24.80
N GLY A 127 -28.64 11.38 25.33
CA GLY A 127 -27.77 11.46 26.49
C GLY A 127 -26.75 10.30 26.48
N THR A 128 -25.80 10.38 27.40
CA THR A 128 -25.12 9.29 28.14
C THR A 128 -24.63 8.03 27.38
N GLU A 129 -23.31 7.85 27.32
CA GLU A 129 -22.62 6.71 27.97
C GLU A 129 -21.09 6.87 27.90
N ASN A 130 -20.48 7.12 29.07
CA ASN A 130 -19.06 6.89 29.33
C ASN A 130 -18.91 5.43 29.72
N THR A 131 -18.01 4.64 29.11
CA THR A 131 -17.46 3.43 29.75
C THR A 131 -16.08 3.02 29.20
N ALA A 132 -15.14 2.93 30.16
CA ALA A 132 -13.97 2.04 30.34
C ALA A 132 -12.83 1.92 29.31
N GLN A 133 -11.72 2.55 29.71
CA GLN A 133 -10.33 2.07 29.81
C GLN A 133 -10.00 0.62 29.38
N LEU A 134 -8.90 0.46 28.62
CA LEU A 134 -7.73 -0.31 29.09
C LEU A 134 -6.46 0.13 28.36
N ASN A 135 -5.48 0.61 29.12
CA ASN A 135 -4.13 0.95 28.66
C ASN A 135 -3.21 -0.12 29.26
N THR A 136 -2.43 -0.84 28.45
CA THR A 136 -1.39 -1.74 28.96
C THR A 136 -0.09 -1.45 28.26
N ASN A 137 0.90 -1.10 29.07
CA ASN A 137 2.22 -0.63 28.71
C ASN A 137 3.07 -1.72 28.03
N ILE A 138 3.91 -1.24 27.12
CA ILE A 138 4.98 -1.94 26.42
C ILE A 138 6.12 -2.27 27.39
N SER A 139 6.81 -3.40 27.18
CA SER A 139 8.26 -3.46 27.38
C SER A 139 8.94 -4.38 26.35
N ASN A 140 9.88 -3.76 25.63
CA ASN A 140 10.93 -4.34 24.78
C ASN A 140 11.81 -5.33 25.59
N THR A 141 12.65 -6.20 25.03
CA THR A 141 13.79 -5.92 24.12
C THR A 141 14.49 -7.26 23.77
N GLN A 142 15.39 -7.21 22.77
CA GLN A 142 16.57 -8.07 22.50
C GLN A 142 16.33 -9.19 21.45
N GLU A 143 17.14 -9.41 20.41
CA GLU A 143 18.48 -8.92 20.06
C GLU A 143 18.70 -9.11 18.54
N LEU A 144 19.56 -8.27 17.94
CA LEU A 144 19.95 -8.28 16.53
C LEU A 144 21.16 -9.19 16.33
N ASN A 145 21.15 -10.06 15.32
CA ASN A 145 22.38 -10.62 14.75
C ASN A 145 22.41 -10.45 13.23
N THR A 146 23.58 -9.96 12.81
CA THR A 146 23.99 -9.41 11.52
C THR A 146 24.27 -10.51 10.51
N ASP A 147 23.94 -10.28 9.24
CA ASP A 147 24.81 -10.63 8.10
C ASP A 147 24.35 -9.88 6.85
N ILE A 148 25.20 -8.98 6.38
CA ILE A 148 24.95 -8.07 5.25
C ILE A 148 25.33 -8.80 3.96
N ILE A 149 24.33 -9.24 3.19
CA ILE A 149 24.52 -9.53 1.77
C ILE A 149 24.14 -8.27 1.00
N SER A 150 25.16 -7.59 0.47
CA SER A 150 25.03 -6.45 -0.43
C SER A 150 24.38 -6.90 -1.75
N ILE A 151 23.06 -6.85 -1.80
CA ILE A 151 22.30 -6.90 -3.06
C ILE A 151 21.93 -5.45 -3.38
N SER A 152 22.49 -4.92 -4.47
CA SER A 152 22.12 -3.62 -5.01
C SER A 152 20.61 -3.60 -5.27
N PRO A 153 19.88 -2.55 -4.85
CA PRO A 153 18.43 -2.50 -5.01
C PRO A 153 18.09 -2.42 -6.51
N LYS A 154 17.50 -3.49 -7.05
CA LYS A 154 16.98 -3.49 -8.41
C LYS A 154 15.49 -3.17 -8.34
N ALA A 155 15.07 -2.07 -8.97
CA ALA A 155 13.66 -1.72 -9.08
C ALA A 155 12.94 -2.74 -9.97
N ILE A 156 11.70 -3.10 -9.63
CA ILE A 156 10.85 -3.95 -10.48
C ILE A 156 9.85 -3.03 -11.18
N ILE A 157 9.96 -2.92 -12.50
CA ILE A 157 9.04 -2.14 -13.34
C ILE A 157 7.87 -3.03 -13.70
N ARG A 158 6.63 -2.61 -13.38
CA ARG A 158 5.42 -3.40 -13.65
C ARG A 158 4.41 -2.58 -14.45
N LYS A 159 4.16 -2.99 -15.69
CA LYS A 159 3.16 -2.36 -16.58
C LYS A 159 1.78 -2.95 -16.34
N CYS A 160 0.76 -2.11 -16.29
CA CYS A 160 -0.60 -2.58 -16.18
C CYS A 160 -1.35 -2.38 -17.49
N GLY A 161 -1.39 -3.39 -18.34
CA GLY A 161 -2.11 -3.34 -19.61
C GLY A 161 -3.58 -2.93 -19.43
N ALA A 162 -4.06 -2.03 -20.29
CA ALA A 162 -5.47 -1.73 -20.40
C ALA A 162 -6.21 -3.00 -20.85
N VAL A 163 -7.01 -3.58 -19.95
CA VAL A 163 -7.97 -4.63 -20.32
C VAL A 163 -8.96 -4.00 -21.30
N THR A 164 -8.89 -4.44 -22.56
CA THR A 164 -9.83 -4.07 -23.62
C THR A 164 -11.03 -5.00 -23.56
#